data_AF-A0A5J4PEB1-F1
#
_entry.id   AF-A0A5J4PEB1-F1
#
_cell.length_a   1.000
_cell.length_b   1.000
_cell.length_c   1.000
_cell.angle_alpha   90.00
_cell.angle_beta   90.00
_cell.angle_gamma   90.00
#
_symmetry.space_group_name_H-M   'P 1'
#
loop_
_entity.id
_entity.type
_entity.pdbx_description
1 polymer ?
#
loop_
_entity_poly.entity_id
_entity_poly.type
_entity_poly.pdbx_seq_one_letter_code
_entity_poly.pdbx_strand_id
1 'polypeptide(L)'
;TSSAEATVTKNLGSVSNRGIEISADVDVIKSKGLTWNIGANVTFLKNKILTLPEQNREKGIVSGIRKYAEGHDMYDFWLYQYVGVDQLTGNALYLPDLDSYYLSDATEDEKKGKSALPEEYLVMINGKPYSTFTTYAKRDWSGSVIPKAYGSISSSLRWNNFTLSALGTYSFGGKTLDYSYQSLMSMSGSVSTLHSDLLKAWNGVPAGITESSLNRIDPNGIPVVDFERSS
;
A
#
# COMPACT_ATOMS: atom_id res chain seq x y z
N THR A 1 -28.90 -24.09 17.05
CA THR A 1 -27.95 -24.26 18.16
C THR A 1 -26.71 -23.46 17.85
N SER A 2 -26.48 -22.36 18.58
CA SER A 2 -25.28 -21.53 18.43
C SER A 2 -24.13 -22.20 19.20
N SER A 3 -23.25 -22.93 18.51
CA SER A 3 -22.02 -23.41 19.13
C SER A 3 -21.11 -22.21 19.44
N ALA A 4 -20.77 -22.01 20.71
CA ALA A 4 -19.75 -21.06 21.10
C ALA A 4 -18.40 -21.49 20.48
N GLU A 5 -17.80 -20.65 19.65
CA GLU A 5 -16.44 -20.87 19.18
C GLU A 5 -15.46 -20.56 20.30
N ALA A 6 -14.72 -21.56 20.75
CA ALA A 6 -13.64 -21.36 21.70
C ALA A 6 -12.51 -20.57 21.02
N THR A 7 -12.34 -19.31 21.42
CA THR A 7 -11.17 -18.51 21.00
C THR A 7 -9.95 -19.00 21.78
N VAL A 8 -8.94 -19.53 21.09
CA VAL A 8 -7.68 -19.97 21.70
C VAL A 8 -6.57 -18.99 21.35
N THR A 9 -6.11 -18.21 22.33
CA THR A 9 -4.94 -17.33 22.17
C THR A 9 -3.66 -18.17 22.12
N LYS A 10 -2.87 -18.01 21.05
CA LYS A 10 -1.57 -18.66 20.90
C LYS A 10 -0.52 -17.63 20.47
N ASN A 11 0.73 -17.81 20.90
CA ASN A 11 1.87 -17.10 20.33
C ASN A 11 2.14 -17.65 18.92
N LEU A 12 1.93 -16.84 17.89
CA LEU A 12 1.96 -17.24 16.47
C LEU A 12 3.31 -16.96 15.79
N GLY A 13 4.41 -17.08 16.54
CA GLY A 13 5.75 -16.91 15.98
C GLY A 13 6.61 -15.91 16.74
N SER A 14 7.69 -15.46 16.09
CA SER A 14 8.62 -14.49 16.65
C SER A 14 8.95 -13.38 15.65
N VAL A 15 9.17 -12.17 16.18
CA VAL A 15 9.46 -10.96 15.41
C VAL A 15 10.76 -10.36 15.91
N SER A 16 11.58 -9.84 15.01
CA SER A 16 12.81 -9.10 15.32
C SER A 16 12.67 -7.64 14.90
N ASN A 17 13.01 -6.73 15.80
CA ASN A 17 13.21 -5.32 15.53
C ASN A 17 14.69 -5.01 15.76
N ARG A 18 15.41 -4.58 14.73
CA ARG A 18 16.84 -4.24 14.82
C ARG A 18 17.13 -3.01 14.00
N GLY A 19 17.98 -2.13 14.51
CA GLY A 19 18.26 -0.87 13.86
C GLY A 19 19.57 -0.25 14.31
N ILE A 20 19.93 0.85 13.65
CA ILE A 20 21.05 1.72 13.99
C ILE A 20 20.47 3.10 14.28
N GLU A 21 20.92 3.70 15.37
CA GLU A 21 20.64 5.09 15.71
C GLU A 21 21.94 5.87 15.71
N ILE A 22 21.93 7.03 15.05
CA ILE A 22 23.04 7.96 15.00
C ILE A 22 22.51 9.28 15.54
N SER A 23 23.22 9.83 16.52
CA SER A 23 22.92 11.14 17.08
C SER A 23 24.17 12.01 17.11
N ALA A 24 23.97 13.30 16.91
CA ALA A 24 24.99 14.33 17.02
C ALA A 24 24.40 15.52 17.76
N ASP A 25 25.19 16.09 18.66
CA ASP A 25 24.84 17.29 19.41
C ASP A 25 26.05 18.22 19.41
N VAL A 26 25.84 19.47 18.99
CA VAL A 26 26.92 20.40 18.73
C VAL A 26 26.56 21.78 19.27
N ASP A 27 27.40 22.29 20.18
CA ASP A 27 27.45 23.71 20.53
C ASP A 27 28.07 24.49 19.35
N VAL A 28 27.26 24.88 18.38
CA VAL A 28 27.68 25.65 17.18
C VAL A 28 28.29 26.99 17.58
N ILE A 29 27.71 27.66 18.59
CA ILE A 29 28.26 28.87 19.19
C ILE A 29 28.36 28.68 20.69
N LYS A 30 29.53 28.98 21.25
CA LYS A 30 29.75 28.99 22.70
C LYS A 30 30.57 30.20 23.12
N SER A 31 29.89 31.26 23.56
CA SER A 31 30.52 32.49 24.03
C SER A 31 29.82 33.05 25.25
N LYS A 32 30.35 34.14 25.82
CA LYS A 32 29.76 34.79 26.99
C LYS A 32 28.44 35.44 26.60
N GLY A 33 27.33 34.90 27.10
CA GLY A 33 25.99 35.44 26.88
C GLY A 33 25.32 34.96 25.59
N LEU A 34 25.98 34.18 24.73
CA LEU A 34 25.35 33.55 23.57
C LEU A 34 25.78 32.08 23.48
N THR A 35 24.81 31.19 23.40
CA THR A 35 25.04 29.77 23.14
C THR A 35 24.02 29.32 22.11
N TRP A 36 24.48 28.67 21.05
CA TRP A 36 23.60 28.04 20.08
C TRP A 36 23.98 26.58 19.96
N ASN A 37 23.04 25.71 20.31
CA ASN A 37 23.19 24.28 20.25
C ASN A 37 22.26 23.73 19.17
N ILE A 38 22.76 22.79 18.38
CA ILE A 38 21.99 22.02 17.41
C ILE A 38 22.18 20.55 17.72
N GLY A 39 21.06 19.85 17.91
CA GLY A 39 21.01 18.40 18.03
C GLY A 39 20.35 17.80 16.80
N ALA A 40 20.79 16.62 16.39
CA ALA A 40 20.11 15.83 15.38
C ALA A 40 20.24 14.35 15.69
N ASN A 41 19.20 13.57 15.39
CA ASN A 41 19.26 12.12 15.38
C ASN A 41 18.59 11.56 14.14
N VAL A 42 19.01 10.35 13.77
CA VAL A 42 18.40 9.54 12.73
C VAL A 42 18.45 8.07 13.16
N THR A 43 17.33 7.39 12.99
CA THR A 43 17.15 5.97 13.27
C THR A 43 16.77 5.23 12.00
N PHE A 44 17.44 4.11 11.75
CA PHE A 44 17.11 3.15 10.72
C PHE A 44 16.62 1.88 11.41
N LEU A 45 15.34 1.54 11.27
CA LEU A 45 14.73 0.37 11.90
C LEU A 45 14.33 -0.66 10.85
N LYS A 46 14.64 -1.92 11.11
CA LYS A 46 14.15 -3.06 10.33
C LYS A 46 13.33 -3.97 11.23
N ASN A 47 12.08 -4.19 10.86
CA ASN A 47 11.22 -5.20 11.45
C ASN A 47 11.20 -6.45 10.54
N LYS A 48 11.17 -7.64 11.14
CA LYS A 48 11.16 -8.91 10.42
C LYS A 48 10.47 -9.99 11.21
N ILE A 49 9.51 -10.68 10.60
CA ILE A 49 8.97 -11.93 11.11
C ILE A 49 10.01 -13.03 10.89
N LEU A 50 10.46 -13.65 11.99
CA LEU A 50 11.51 -14.67 11.95
C LEU A 50 10.93 -16.06 11.77
N THR A 51 9.85 -16.36 12.51
CA THR A 51 9.22 -17.69 12.50
C THR A 51 7.72 -17.56 12.54
N LEU A 52 7.05 -18.46 11.83
CA LEU A 52 5.62 -18.73 11.88
C LEU A 52 5.40 -20.23 12.18
N PRO A 53 4.20 -20.60 12.66
CA PRO A 53 3.78 -21.98 12.77
C PRO A 53 3.90 -22.70 11.43
N GLU A 54 4.23 -24.00 11.46
CA GLU A 54 4.52 -24.79 10.25
C GLU A 54 3.39 -24.73 9.22
N GLN A 55 2.13 -24.83 9.67
CA GLN A 55 0.97 -24.75 8.79
C GLN A 55 0.79 -23.40 8.07
N ASN A 56 1.48 -22.35 8.53
CA ASN A 56 1.44 -21.01 7.96
C ASN A 56 2.76 -20.58 7.32
N ARG A 57 3.84 -21.38 7.43
CA ARG A 57 5.18 -20.96 7.02
C ARG A 57 5.29 -20.68 5.53
N GLU A 58 4.71 -21.54 4.70
CA GLU A 58 4.79 -21.43 3.24
C GLU A 58 3.89 -20.29 2.69
N LYS A 59 2.61 -20.28 3.09
CA LYS A 59 1.62 -19.33 2.54
C LYS A 59 1.53 -18.01 3.30
N GLY A 60 2.10 -17.95 4.50
CA GLY A 60 1.89 -16.84 5.43
C GLY A 60 0.47 -16.81 6.00
N ILE A 61 0.15 -15.70 6.67
CA ILE A 61 -1.17 -15.41 7.23
C ILE A 61 -1.65 -14.10 6.63
N VAL A 62 -2.68 -14.15 5.80
CA VAL A 62 -3.33 -12.94 5.28
C VAL A 62 -4.27 -12.39 6.34
N SER A 63 -4.11 -11.11 6.69
CA SER A 63 -4.91 -10.42 7.70
C SER A 63 -5.31 -9.04 7.19
N GLY A 64 -6.54 -8.93 6.68
CA GLY A 64 -7.03 -7.69 6.06
C GLY A 64 -6.10 -7.24 4.93
N ILE A 65 -5.55 -6.04 5.05
CA ILE A 65 -4.60 -5.43 4.10
C ILE A 65 -3.13 -5.83 4.30
N ARG A 66 -2.84 -6.75 5.23
CA ARG A 66 -1.49 -7.22 5.54
C ARG A 66 -1.34 -8.71 5.23
N LYS A 67 -0.09 -9.14 5.09
CA LYS A 67 0.28 -10.55 5.08
C LYS A 67 1.47 -10.74 6.01
N TYR A 68 1.35 -11.65 6.96
CA TYR A 68 2.45 -12.05 7.83
C TYR A 68 3.17 -13.22 7.18
N ALA A 69 4.43 -13.05 6.84
CA ALA A 69 5.27 -14.09 6.24
C ALA A 69 6.68 -14.03 6.82
N GLU A 70 7.29 -15.19 7.05
CA GLU A 70 8.71 -15.25 7.44
C GLU A 70 9.54 -14.51 6.38
N GLY A 71 10.49 -13.68 6.80
CA GLY A 71 11.26 -12.86 5.87
C GLY A 71 10.79 -11.41 5.77
N HIS A 72 9.50 -11.16 5.99
CA HIS A 72 8.83 -9.88 5.74
C HIS A 72 8.62 -9.05 7.01
N ASP A 73 8.35 -7.77 6.80
CA ASP A 73 8.01 -6.81 7.85
C ASP A 73 6.57 -7.05 8.33
N MET A 74 6.33 -7.00 9.64
CA MET A 74 4.99 -7.24 10.21
C MET A 74 3.95 -6.19 9.77
N TYR A 75 4.40 -5.03 9.29
CA TYR A 75 3.60 -3.92 8.81
C TYR A 75 3.63 -3.79 7.28
N ASP A 76 4.15 -4.78 6.57
CA ASP A 76 4.05 -4.85 5.12
C ASP A 76 2.58 -4.91 4.67
N PHE A 77 2.24 -4.06 3.70
CA PHE A 77 0.97 -4.11 3.01
C PHE A 77 0.97 -5.25 1.98
N TRP A 78 -0.17 -5.93 1.89
CA TRP A 78 -0.47 -6.96 0.90
C TRP A 78 -1.73 -6.51 0.15
N LEU A 79 -1.58 -5.79 -0.97
CA LEU A 79 -2.71 -5.10 -1.63
C LEU A 79 -2.92 -5.61 -3.05
N TYR A 80 -4.11 -5.41 -3.58
CA TYR A 80 -4.42 -5.70 -4.98
C TYR A 80 -3.53 -4.86 -5.90
N GLN A 81 -2.98 -5.50 -6.93
CA GLN A 81 -2.04 -4.88 -7.86
C GLN A 81 -2.80 -4.15 -8.98
N TYR A 82 -3.24 -2.93 -8.67
CA TYR A 82 -3.85 -2.00 -9.62
C TYR A 82 -2.82 -1.50 -10.64
N VAL A 83 -3.20 -1.45 -11.92
CA VAL A 83 -2.30 -1.03 -13.01
C VAL A 83 -2.73 0.26 -13.71
N GLY A 84 -3.96 0.71 -13.48
CA GLY A 84 -4.51 1.90 -14.12
C GLY A 84 -5.95 1.73 -14.59
N VAL A 85 -6.44 2.74 -15.29
CA VAL A 85 -7.75 2.77 -15.94
C VAL A 85 -7.59 2.37 -17.40
N ASP A 86 -8.45 1.47 -17.88
CA ASP A 86 -8.61 1.26 -19.31
C ASP A 86 -9.27 2.49 -19.95
N GLN A 87 -8.51 3.26 -20.74
CA GLN A 87 -9.04 4.48 -21.36
C GLN A 87 -10.17 4.22 -22.37
N LEU A 88 -10.38 2.98 -22.82
CA LEU A 88 -11.53 2.65 -23.68
C LEU A 88 -12.84 2.44 -22.90
N THR A 89 -12.76 1.98 -21.66
CA THR A 89 -13.93 1.54 -20.89
C THR A 89 -14.14 2.29 -19.58
N GLY A 90 -13.12 3.01 -19.10
CA GLY A 90 -13.11 3.65 -17.79
C GLY A 90 -12.94 2.67 -16.62
N ASN A 91 -12.83 1.37 -16.88
CA ASN A 91 -12.72 0.38 -15.81
C ASN A 91 -11.33 0.38 -15.17
N ALA A 92 -11.31 0.18 -13.85
CA ALA A 92 -10.08 -0.14 -13.13
C ALA A 92 -9.54 -1.50 -13.61
N LEU A 93 -8.24 -1.56 -13.85
CA LEU A 93 -7.54 -2.78 -14.24
C LEU A 93 -6.57 -3.21 -13.14
N TYR A 94 -6.50 -4.53 -12.94
CA TYR A 94 -5.59 -5.17 -12.01
C TYR A 94 -4.80 -6.28 -12.71
N LEU A 95 -3.61 -6.60 -12.19
CA LEU A 95 -2.93 -7.85 -12.57
C LEU A 95 -3.78 -9.04 -12.12
N PRO A 96 -4.03 -10.05 -12.97
CA PRO A 96 -4.81 -11.22 -12.58
C PRO A 96 -3.99 -12.16 -11.68
N ASP A 97 -4.65 -12.83 -10.73
CA ASP A 97 -4.04 -13.88 -9.90
C ASP A 97 -3.95 -15.19 -10.68
N LEU A 98 -2.91 -15.32 -11.50
CA LEU A 98 -2.68 -16.53 -12.29
C LEU A 98 -2.14 -17.72 -11.49
N ASP A 99 -1.89 -17.56 -10.18
CA ASP A 99 -1.55 -18.67 -9.29
C ASP A 99 -2.80 -19.42 -8.84
N SER A 100 -3.91 -18.70 -8.68
CA SER A 100 -5.22 -19.26 -8.28
C SER A 100 -6.17 -19.49 -9.47
N TYR A 101 -5.98 -18.74 -10.56
CA TYR A 101 -6.88 -18.76 -11.72
C TYR A 101 -6.15 -19.05 -13.04
N TYR A 102 -6.85 -19.62 -14.02
CA TYR A 102 -6.36 -19.86 -15.37
C TYR A 102 -7.19 -19.11 -16.42
N LEU A 103 -6.58 -18.79 -17.56
CA LEU A 103 -7.20 -18.12 -18.70
C LEU A 103 -7.91 -19.13 -19.63
N SER A 104 -8.89 -18.71 -20.42
CA SER A 104 -9.68 -19.65 -21.26
C SER A 104 -8.84 -20.44 -22.28
N ASP A 105 -7.70 -19.90 -22.71
CA ASP A 105 -6.74 -20.52 -23.62
C ASP A 105 -5.61 -21.33 -22.93
N ALA A 106 -5.66 -21.47 -21.60
CA ALA A 106 -4.66 -22.19 -20.83
C ALA A 106 -4.58 -23.68 -21.18
N THR A 107 -3.36 -24.23 -21.14
CA THR A 107 -3.08 -25.66 -21.30
C THR A 107 -3.61 -26.48 -20.10
N GLU A 108 -3.76 -27.79 -20.28
CA GLU A 108 -4.21 -28.68 -19.18
C GLU A 108 -3.29 -28.64 -17.96
N ASP A 109 -1.98 -28.46 -18.18
CA ASP A 109 -1.03 -28.33 -17.08
C ASP A 109 -1.22 -27.01 -16.31
N GLU A 110 -1.51 -25.90 -16.99
CA GLU A 110 -1.76 -24.59 -16.38
C GLU A 110 -3.06 -24.54 -15.57
N LYS A 111 -4.04 -25.37 -15.91
CA LYS A 111 -5.33 -25.49 -15.20
C LYS A 111 -5.21 -26.21 -13.85
N LYS A 112 -4.16 -27.00 -13.66
CA LYS A 112 -4.04 -27.92 -12.51
C LYS A 112 -4.11 -27.18 -11.17
N GLY A 113 -5.15 -27.45 -10.39
CA GLY A 113 -5.34 -26.87 -9.05
C GLY A 113 -5.85 -25.43 -9.04
N LYS A 114 -6.29 -24.90 -10.20
CA LYS A 114 -6.77 -23.53 -10.37
C LYS A 114 -8.23 -23.49 -10.83
N SER A 115 -8.87 -22.33 -10.65
CA SER A 115 -10.23 -22.07 -11.15
C SER A 115 -10.18 -21.25 -12.45
N ALA A 116 -11.21 -21.30 -13.29
CA ALA A 116 -11.26 -20.43 -14.47
C ALA A 116 -11.44 -18.96 -14.05
N LEU A 117 -10.73 -18.04 -14.70
CA LEU A 117 -11.04 -16.62 -14.65
C LEU A 117 -12.18 -16.34 -15.65
N PRO A 118 -13.35 -15.83 -15.23
CA PRO A 118 -14.47 -15.59 -16.15
C PRO A 118 -14.13 -14.55 -17.22
N GLU A 119 -14.49 -14.81 -18.48
CA GLU A 119 -14.20 -13.91 -19.60
C GLU A 119 -14.81 -12.51 -19.43
N GLU A 120 -15.91 -12.38 -18.70
CA GLU A 120 -16.54 -11.09 -18.40
C GLU A 120 -15.65 -10.14 -17.59
N TYR A 121 -14.69 -10.68 -16.81
CA TYR A 121 -13.74 -9.89 -16.04
C TYR A 121 -12.33 -9.85 -16.66
N LEU A 122 -12.11 -10.56 -17.77
CA LEU A 122 -10.82 -10.63 -18.45
C LEU A 122 -10.72 -9.57 -19.53
N VAL A 123 -9.67 -8.77 -19.49
CA VAL A 123 -9.33 -7.82 -20.56
C VAL A 123 -7.94 -8.12 -21.09
N MET A 124 -7.84 -8.39 -22.38
CA MET A 124 -6.55 -8.53 -23.07
C MET A 124 -6.15 -7.18 -23.68
N ILE A 125 -4.99 -6.66 -23.29
CA ILE A 125 -4.42 -5.43 -23.86
C ILE A 125 -3.02 -5.74 -24.35
N ASN A 126 -2.79 -5.62 -25.66
CA ASN A 126 -1.50 -5.88 -26.29
C ASN A 126 -0.90 -7.25 -25.91
N GLY A 127 -1.74 -8.28 -25.88
CA GLY A 127 -1.35 -9.65 -25.53
C GLY A 127 -1.14 -9.92 -24.04
N LYS A 128 -1.46 -8.98 -23.14
CA LYS A 128 -1.37 -9.16 -21.69
C LYS A 128 -2.75 -9.22 -21.04
N PRO A 129 -2.99 -10.16 -20.11
CA PRO A 129 -4.24 -10.28 -19.40
C PRO A 129 -4.34 -9.31 -18.21
N TYR A 130 -5.53 -8.76 -18.00
CA TYR A 130 -5.90 -7.91 -16.88
C TYR A 130 -7.26 -8.32 -16.34
N SER A 131 -7.49 -8.12 -15.03
CA SER A 131 -8.80 -8.30 -14.41
C SER A 131 -9.47 -6.95 -14.15
N THR A 132 -10.76 -6.84 -14.42
CA THR A 132 -11.60 -5.69 -14.01
C THR A 132 -12.22 -5.88 -12.63
N PHE A 133 -12.07 -7.06 -12.02
CA PHE A 133 -12.70 -7.41 -10.76
C PHE A 133 -11.68 -7.93 -9.74
N THR A 134 -11.75 -7.39 -8.52
CA THR A 134 -10.71 -7.61 -7.49
C THR A 134 -10.69 -9.05 -6.96
N THR A 135 -11.79 -9.80 -7.05
CA THR A 135 -11.82 -11.24 -6.71
C THR A 135 -10.81 -12.06 -7.49
N TYR A 136 -10.53 -11.68 -8.75
CA TYR A 136 -9.57 -12.36 -9.63
C TYR A 136 -8.23 -11.62 -9.72
N ALA A 137 -8.04 -10.57 -8.91
CA ALA A 137 -6.85 -9.74 -8.94
C ALA A 137 -5.76 -10.30 -8.01
N LYS A 138 -4.52 -10.26 -8.49
CA LYS A 138 -3.32 -10.57 -7.71
C LYS A 138 -3.18 -9.58 -6.57
N ARG A 139 -2.90 -10.11 -5.38
CA ARG A 139 -2.34 -9.32 -4.27
C ARG A 139 -0.83 -9.50 -4.23
N ASP A 140 -0.11 -8.44 -3.93
CA ASP A 140 1.35 -8.48 -3.76
C ASP A 140 1.82 -7.47 -2.70
N TRP A 141 3.08 -7.61 -2.30
CA TRP A 141 3.72 -6.75 -1.31
C TRP A 141 3.78 -5.31 -1.82
N SER A 142 3.20 -4.39 -1.05
CA SER A 142 2.96 -3.00 -1.46
C SER A 142 3.69 -1.98 -0.56
N GLY A 143 4.81 -2.41 0.04
CA GLY A 143 5.63 -1.62 0.95
C GLY A 143 5.14 -1.66 2.41
N SER A 144 5.95 -1.10 3.31
CA SER A 144 5.67 -1.10 4.75
C SER A 144 5.34 0.30 5.28
N VAL A 145 4.59 0.33 6.37
CA VAL A 145 4.42 1.52 7.21
C VAL A 145 5.74 1.95 7.87
N ILE A 146 6.65 0.98 8.13
CA ILE A 146 7.94 1.28 8.75
C ILE A 146 8.76 2.15 7.81
N PRO A 147 9.13 3.37 8.24
CA PRO A 147 9.93 4.26 7.42
C PRO A 147 11.35 3.73 7.26
N LYS A 148 11.98 4.09 6.14
CA LYS A 148 13.38 3.76 5.88
C LYS A 148 14.32 4.49 6.83
N ALA A 149 13.96 5.71 7.24
CA ALA A 149 14.65 6.48 8.26
C ALA A 149 13.67 7.45 8.93
N TYR A 150 13.86 7.71 10.22
CA TYR A 150 13.12 8.72 10.97
C TYR A 150 14.01 9.34 12.02
N GLY A 151 13.65 10.52 12.51
CA GLY A 151 14.48 11.20 13.50
C GLY A 151 14.00 12.60 13.79
N SER A 152 14.91 13.42 14.30
CA SER A 152 14.62 14.79 14.69
C SER A 152 15.84 15.69 14.59
N ILE A 153 15.57 16.99 14.50
CA ILE A 153 16.54 18.07 14.58
C ILE A 153 16.04 19.05 15.64
N SER A 154 16.87 19.34 16.63
CA SER A 154 16.62 20.34 17.66
C SER A 154 17.57 21.53 17.49
N SER A 155 17.11 22.71 17.87
CA SER A 155 17.93 23.91 17.91
C SER A 155 17.57 24.70 19.16
N SER A 156 18.57 25.06 19.96
CA SER A 156 18.41 25.85 21.19
C SER A 156 19.36 27.04 21.16
N LEU A 157 18.80 28.24 21.01
CA LEU A 157 19.53 29.50 21.03
C LEU A 157 19.29 30.18 22.38
N ARG A 158 20.34 30.26 23.20
CA ARG A 158 20.34 31.02 24.44
C ARG A 158 21.08 32.33 24.25
N TRP A 159 20.42 33.44 24.53
CA TRP A 159 21.02 34.76 24.59
C TRP A 159 20.75 35.39 25.97
N ASN A 160 21.79 35.45 26.80
CA ASN A 160 21.76 35.86 28.20
C ASN A 160 20.69 35.10 29.02
N ASN A 161 19.57 35.76 29.28
CA ASN A 161 18.45 35.24 30.08
C ASN A 161 17.27 34.78 29.21
N PHE A 162 17.41 34.83 27.87
CA PHE A 162 16.42 34.37 26.91
C PHE A 162 16.86 33.07 26.26
N THR A 163 15.91 32.17 26.05
CA THR A 163 16.13 30.93 25.30
C THR A 163 15.01 30.78 24.27
N LEU A 164 15.39 30.51 23.03
CA LEU A 164 14.49 30.10 21.96
C LEU A 164 14.83 28.66 21.57
N SER A 165 13.84 27.78 21.61
CA SER A 165 14.01 26.37 21.26
C SER A 165 13.05 25.96 20.15
N ALA A 166 13.55 25.16 19.22
CA ALA A 166 12.78 24.54 18.14
C ALA A 166 13.10 23.05 18.05
N LEU A 167 12.09 22.25 17.67
CA LEU A 167 12.21 20.82 17.39
C LEU A 167 11.45 20.50 16.11
N GLY A 168 12.12 19.88 15.15
CA GLY A 168 11.51 19.26 13.99
C GLY A 168 11.68 17.75 14.06
N THR A 169 10.61 17.00 13.81
CA THR A 169 10.64 15.54 13.64
C THR A 169 10.35 15.19 12.18
N TYR A 170 10.93 14.10 11.69
CA TYR A 170 10.77 13.69 10.31
C TYR A 170 10.75 12.16 10.18
N SER A 171 10.19 11.68 9.08
CA SER A 171 10.11 10.26 8.71
C SER A 171 10.06 10.15 7.19
N PHE A 172 10.87 9.26 6.62
CA PHE A 172 11.03 9.11 5.18
C PHE A 172 10.83 7.67 4.71
N GLY A 173 10.09 7.52 3.61
CA GLY A 173 9.96 6.26 2.89
C GLY A 173 8.94 5.27 3.47
N GLY A 174 8.26 5.62 4.55
CA GLY A 174 7.10 4.86 5.03
C GLY A 174 5.90 5.01 4.09
N LYS A 175 5.03 4.02 4.06
CA LYS A 175 3.78 4.01 3.29
C LYS A 175 2.58 4.13 4.21
N THR A 176 1.50 4.73 3.70
CA THR A 176 0.23 4.84 4.42
C THR A 176 -0.90 4.58 3.45
N LEU A 177 -1.92 3.86 3.91
CA LEU A 177 -3.16 3.69 3.19
C LEU A 177 -4.17 4.72 3.69
N ASP A 178 -4.63 5.59 2.79
CA ASP A 178 -5.57 6.66 3.13
C ASP A 178 -7.02 6.19 2.93
N TYR A 179 -7.60 5.66 4.00
CA TYR A 179 -9.00 5.23 4.01
C TYR A 179 -9.99 6.40 3.89
N SER A 180 -9.62 7.60 4.36
CA SER A 180 -10.49 8.77 4.25
C SER A 180 -10.61 9.19 2.79
N TYR A 181 -9.48 9.26 2.08
CA TYR A 181 -9.48 9.49 0.65
C TYR A 181 -10.24 8.39 -0.10
N GLN A 182 -9.97 7.11 0.19
CA GLN A 182 -10.68 5.99 -0.44
C GLN A 182 -12.20 6.09 -0.25
N SER A 183 -12.67 6.40 0.96
CA SER A 183 -14.09 6.55 1.26
C SER A 183 -14.73 7.72 0.52
N LEU A 184 -14.00 8.83 0.33
CA LEU A 184 -14.50 10.00 -0.40
C LEU A 184 -14.45 9.83 -1.92
N MET A 185 -13.70 8.83 -2.41
CA MET A 185 -13.61 8.45 -3.83
C MET A 185 -14.65 7.38 -4.22
N SER A 186 -15.46 6.88 -3.29
CA SER A 186 -16.55 5.92 -3.57
C SER A 186 -17.90 6.63 -3.52
N MET A 187 -18.79 6.26 -4.45
CA MET A 187 -20.16 6.73 -4.50
C MET A 187 -21.12 5.59 -4.20
N SER A 188 -22.16 5.87 -3.41
CA SER A 188 -23.24 4.94 -3.12
C SER A 188 -24.59 5.52 -3.57
N GLY A 189 -25.67 4.74 -3.50
CA GLY A 189 -27.02 5.25 -3.77
C GLY A 189 -27.52 6.31 -2.77
N SER A 190 -26.80 6.55 -1.68
CA SER A 190 -27.09 7.62 -0.72
C SER A 190 -26.21 8.83 -0.94
N VAL A 191 -26.77 10.04 -0.73
CA VAL A 191 -26.00 11.29 -0.82
C VAL A 191 -24.98 11.35 0.31
N SER A 192 -23.72 11.54 -0.05
CA SER A 192 -22.61 11.75 0.89
C SER A 192 -21.65 12.82 0.37
N THR A 193 -20.78 13.30 1.24
CA THR A 193 -19.63 14.12 0.83
C THR A 193 -18.68 13.28 -0.01
N LEU A 194 -18.10 13.90 -1.04
CA LEU A 194 -17.21 13.27 -2.01
C LEU A 194 -15.93 14.07 -2.19
N HIS A 195 -14.87 13.41 -2.64
CA HIS A 195 -13.62 14.07 -2.99
C HIS A 195 -13.74 14.78 -4.34
N SER A 196 -13.16 15.99 -4.45
CA SER A 196 -13.22 16.78 -5.69
C SER A 196 -12.52 16.11 -6.89
N ASP A 197 -11.61 15.17 -6.65
CA ASP A 197 -10.94 14.43 -7.73
C ASP A 197 -11.89 13.52 -8.52
N LEU A 198 -13.07 13.19 -7.99
CA LEU A 198 -14.10 12.48 -8.78
C LEU A 198 -14.57 13.31 -9.99
N LEU A 199 -14.39 14.64 -10.00
CA LEU A 199 -14.63 15.47 -11.18
C LEU A 199 -13.65 15.18 -12.34
N LYS A 200 -12.55 14.49 -12.05
CA LYS A 200 -11.54 14.03 -13.01
C LYS A 200 -11.70 12.55 -13.34
N ALA A 201 -12.78 11.90 -12.88
CA ALA A 201 -13.10 10.53 -13.26
C ALA A 201 -13.22 10.41 -14.78
N TRP A 202 -12.90 9.23 -15.28
CA TRP A 202 -13.06 8.91 -16.69
C TRP A 202 -14.49 9.22 -17.16
N ASN A 203 -14.60 10.00 -18.23
CA ASN A 203 -15.88 10.49 -18.76
C ASN A 203 -16.06 10.23 -20.26
N GLY A 204 -15.20 9.42 -20.85
CA GLY A 204 -15.23 9.06 -22.26
C GLY A 204 -13.85 8.68 -22.78
N VAL A 205 -13.84 8.02 -23.95
CA VAL A 205 -12.60 7.62 -24.62
C VAL A 205 -11.83 8.86 -25.09
N PRO A 206 -10.59 9.08 -24.64
CA PRO A 206 -9.79 10.21 -25.11
C PRO A 206 -9.49 10.11 -26.62
N ALA A 207 -9.40 11.25 -27.28
CA ALA A 207 -9.17 11.31 -28.72
C ALA A 207 -7.88 10.57 -29.12
N GLY A 208 -7.98 9.66 -30.09
CA GLY A 208 -6.85 8.89 -30.62
C GLY A 208 -6.51 7.62 -29.85
N ILE A 209 -7.22 7.29 -28.77
CA ILE A 209 -7.10 5.98 -28.12
C ILE A 209 -7.87 4.93 -28.93
N THR A 210 -7.22 3.80 -29.17
CA THR A 210 -7.73 2.65 -29.91
C THR A 210 -7.36 1.36 -29.16
N GLU A 211 -7.87 0.21 -29.60
CA GLU A 211 -7.60 -1.09 -28.97
C GLU A 211 -6.11 -1.45 -28.90
N SER A 212 -5.34 -1.05 -29.92
CA SER A 212 -3.91 -1.31 -30.06
C SER A 212 -3.01 -0.19 -29.52
N SER A 213 -3.59 0.84 -28.90
CA SER A 213 -2.83 1.95 -28.32
C SER A 213 -1.90 1.44 -27.21
N LEU A 214 -0.60 1.74 -27.34
CA LEU A 214 0.40 1.36 -26.32
C LEU A 214 0.14 2.02 -24.97
N ASN A 215 -0.44 3.22 -24.99
CA ASN A 215 -0.82 3.99 -23.82
C ASN A 215 -2.28 3.76 -23.40
N ARG A 216 -2.97 2.70 -23.85
CA ARG A 216 -4.39 2.46 -23.51
C ARG A 216 -4.67 2.43 -22.00
N ILE A 217 -3.71 1.98 -21.20
CA ILE A 217 -3.83 1.99 -19.73
C ILE A 217 -3.30 3.32 -19.21
N ASP A 218 -4.12 4.07 -18.47
CA ASP A 218 -3.70 5.26 -17.72
C ASP A 218 -3.46 4.91 -16.24
N PRO A 219 -2.19 4.84 -15.78
CA PRO A 219 -1.87 4.50 -14.39
C PRO A 219 -2.35 5.54 -13.37
N ASN A 220 -2.59 6.78 -13.80
CA ASN A 220 -3.03 7.88 -12.94
C ASN A 220 -4.52 8.22 -13.15
N GLY A 221 -5.20 7.47 -14.01
CA GLY A 221 -6.60 7.66 -14.30
C GLY A 221 -7.45 7.39 -13.06
N ILE A 222 -8.55 8.12 -12.95
CA ILE A 222 -9.61 7.84 -11.98
C ILE A 222 -10.68 7.05 -12.72
N PRO A 223 -11.06 5.84 -12.26
CA PRO A 223 -12.05 5.02 -12.93
C PRO A 223 -13.38 5.74 -13.12
N VAL A 224 -14.17 5.25 -14.07
CA VAL A 224 -15.54 5.70 -14.25
C VAL A 224 -16.33 5.53 -12.95
N VAL A 225 -17.15 6.52 -12.64
CA VAL A 225 -18.06 6.45 -11.49
C VAL A 225 -19.28 5.62 -11.89
N ASP A 226 -19.44 4.45 -11.27
CA ASP A 226 -20.57 3.54 -11.53
C ASP A 226 -21.15 3.04 -10.21
N PHE A 227 -22.41 3.39 -9.93
CA PHE A 227 -23.09 3.03 -8.68
C PHE A 227 -23.23 1.53 -8.45
N GLU A 228 -23.21 0.69 -9.50
CA GLU A 228 -23.32 -0.76 -9.36
C GLU A 228 -21.97 -1.43 -9.13
N ARG A 229 -20.87 -0.72 -9.42
CA ARG A 229 -19.50 -1.26 -9.36
C ARG A 229 -18.57 -0.54 -8.37
N SER A 230 -19.00 0.60 -7.80
CA SER A 230 -18.18 1.46 -6.92
C SER A 230 -18.20 1.06 -5.43
N SER A 231 -18.64 -0.16 -5.09
CA SER A 231 -18.72 -0.68 -3.72
C SER A 231 -17.47 -1.42 -3.26
#